data_AF-A0A847DBN5-F1
#
_entry.id   AF-A0A847DBN5-F1
#
_cell.length_a   1.000
_cell.length_b   1.000
_cell.length_c   1.000
_cell.angle_alpha   90.00
_cell.angle_beta   90.00
_cell.angle_gamma   90.00
#
_symmetry.space_group_name_H-M   'P 1'
#
loop_
_entity.id
_entity.type
_entity.pdbx_description
1 polymer ?
#
loop_
_entity_poly.entity_id
_entity_poly.type
_entity_poly.pdbx_seq_one_letter_code
_entity_poly.pdbx_strand_id
1 'polypeptide(L)'
;MLIKIVLGVIFVPIALLNLLGPLFVKKVQKLPARIRFAGHDENEFLISRDEEFNRLDSEIKTIGFEYIGSSYMKDTNAETNFSLYTNETDLTCALVVSIISSVKTITYVEFSQLYEDGSMLNIFNSSQVLPFPDMDLKIALRYPDIKSPKELYNVFVRIKNNLKNTARPMAYDKSKGFKHIEDFMARESDDLVKRGYCYNEIDSDGKRSLTLKGAYLLTWRSIFPGSRIRELIDRSYASRILKNLLRGE
;
A
#
# COMPACT_ATOMS: atom_id res chain seq x y z
N MET A 1 -23.06 -39.56 1.03
CA MET A 1 -23.99 -38.44 0.74
C MET A 1 -23.64 -37.19 1.55
N LEU A 2 -23.47 -37.30 2.88
CA LEU A 2 -23.10 -36.19 3.77
C LEU A 2 -21.82 -35.43 3.34
N ILE A 3 -20.75 -36.14 2.99
CA ILE A 3 -19.48 -35.50 2.53
C ILE A 3 -19.69 -34.63 1.29
N LYS A 4 -20.51 -35.07 0.32
CA LYS A 4 -20.78 -34.28 -0.90
C LYS A 4 -21.56 -32.99 -0.59
N ILE A 5 -22.49 -33.07 0.38
CA ILE A 5 -23.27 -31.91 0.83
C ILE A 5 -22.35 -30.91 1.56
N VAL A 6 -21.50 -31.38 2.46
CA VAL A 6 -20.53 -30.54 3.18
C VAL A 6 -19.55 -29.86 2.22
N LEU A 7 -19.02 -30.62 1.25
CA LEU A 7 -18.17 -30.05 0.20
C LEU A 7 -18.94 -28.99 -0.62
N GLY A 8 -20.18 -29.26 -1.01
CA GLY A 8 -21.02 -28.30 -1.72
C GLY A 8 -21.23 -27.00 -0.94
N VAL A 9 -21.55 -27.07 0.35
CA VAL A 9 -21.78 -25.91 1.22
C VAL A 9 -20.52 -25.05 1.38
N ILE A 10 -19.33 -25.64 1.33
CA ILE A 10 -18.07 -24.89 1.44
C ILE A 10 -17.63 -24.32 0.08
N PHE A 11 -17.59 -25.16 -0.95
CA PHE A 11 -16.99 -24.79 -2.24
C PHE A 11 -17.91 -23.93 -3.10
N VAL A 12 -19.23 -24.08 -3.02
CA VAL A 12 -20.17 -23.28 -3.83
C VAL A 12 -20.10 -21.79 -3.47
N PRO A 13 -20.16 -21.37 -2.19
CA PRO A 13 -19.99 -19.95 -1.84
C PRO A 13 -18.64 -19.38 -2.27
N ILE A 14 -17.56 -20.14 -2.11
CA ILE A 14 -16.21 -19.70 -2.55
C ILE A 14 -16.19 -19.51 -4.07
N ALA A 15 -16.75 -20.46 -4.83
CA ALA A 15 -16.84 -20.36 -6.28
C ALA A 15 -17.69 -19.15 -6.70
N LEU A 16 -18.85 -18.94 -6.08
CA LEU A 16 -19.72 -17.80 -6.36
C LEU A 16 -19.02 -16.47 -6.06
N LEU A 17 -18.33 -16.35 -4.92
CA LEU A 17 -17.56 -15.14 -4.58
C LEU A 17 -16.47 -14.84 -5.61
N ASN A 18 -15.74 -15.86 -6.08
CA ASN A 18 -14.67 -15.70 -7.04
C ASN A 18 -15.16 -15.53 -8.50
N LEU A 19 -16.41 -15.88 -8.81
CA LEU A 19 -17.02 -15.67 -10.12
C LEU A 19 -17.79 -14.34 -10.20
N LEU A 20 -18.61 -14.03 -9.19
CA LEU A 20 -19.47 -12.84 -9.17
C LEU A 20 -18.79 -11.61 -8.57
N GLY A 21 -17.89 -11.81 -7.61
CA GLY A 21 -17.11 -10.72 -7.00
C GLY A 21 -16.39 -9.84 -8.02
N PRO A 22 -15.64 -10.42 -8.98
CA PRO A 22 -15.01 -9.64 -10.05
C PRO A 22 -15.98 -8.81 -10.88
N LEU A 23 -17.18 -9.32 -11.18
CA LEU A 23 -18.19 -8.59 -11.95
C LEU A 23 -18.72 -7.39 -11.17
N PHE A 24 -18.95 -7.58 -9.87
CA PHE A 24 -19.35 -6.50 -8.96
C PHE A 24 -18.24 -5.44 -8.84
N VAL A 25 -17.00 -5.87 -8.58
CA VAL A 25 -15.82 -4.99 -8.49
C VAL A 25 -15.61 -4.21 -9.78
N LYS A 26 -15.74 -4.85 -10.95
CA LYS A 26 -15.65 -4.17 -12.25
C LYS A 26 -16.69 -3.05 -12.40
N LYS A 27 -17.90 -3.25 -11.87
CA LYS A 27 -19.01 -2.29 -12.01
C LYS A 27 -18.89 -1.12 -11.05
N VAL A 28 -18.40 -1.36 -9.84
CA VAL A 28 -18.46 -0.37 -8.73
C VAL A 28 -17.12 0.29 -8.47
N GLN A 29 -16.01 -0.44 -8.58
CA GLN A 29 -14.69 0.06 -8.21
C GLN A 29 -14.04 0.81 -9.38
N LYS A 30 -13.56 2.01 -9.07
CA LYS A 30 -12.60 2.74 -9.89
C LYS A 30 -11.33 2.97 -9.09
N LEU A 31 -10.19 3.01 -9.77
CA LEU A 31 -8.90 3.23 -9.14
C LEU A 31 -8.43 4.66 -9.39
N PRO A 32 -7.83 5.34 -8.40
CA PRO A 32 -7.27 6.65 -8.61
C PRO A 32 -6.17 6.62 -9.68
N ALA A 33 -6.14 7.66 -10.52
CA ALA A 33 -5.15 7.84 -11.56
C ALA A 33 -4.47 9.20 -11.50
N ARG A 34 -5.21 10.26 -11.18
CA ARG A 34 -4.69 11.62 -11.02
C ARG A 34 -5.37 12.23 -9.78
N ILE A 35 -4.66 12.18 -8.66
CA ILE A 35 -5.13 12.76 -7.39
C ILE A 35 -4.38 14.06 -7.15
N ARG A 36 -5.07 15.01 -6.53
CA ARG A 36 -4.44 16.14 -5.84
C ARG A 36 -4.87 16.10 -4.39
N PHE A 37 -3.92 15.86 -3.50
CA PHE A 37 -4.18 15.81 -2.06
C PHE A 37 -4.26 17.23 -1.52
N ALA A 38 -5.36 17.51 -0.82
CA ALA A 38 -5.48 18.73 -0.04
C ALA A 38 -4.79 18.53 1.31
N GLY A 39 -3.93 19.47 1.70
CA GLY A 39 -3.35 19.49 3.04
C GLY A 39 -4.39 19.88 4.08
N HIS A 40 -4.28 19.28 5.25
CA HIS A 40 -5.06 19.63 6.43
C HIS A 40 -4.15 20.15 7.54
N ASP A 41 -4.72 21.00 8.41
CA ASP A 41 -4.06 21.35 9.66
C ASP A 41 -3.75 20.08 10.45
N GLU A 42 -2.54 20.00 10.99
CA GLU A 42 -2.05 18.81 11.68
C GLU A 42 -2.88 18.51 12.93
N ASN A 43 -3.17 19.53 13.75
CA ASN A 43 -3.85 19.33 15.02
C ASN A 43 -5.31 18.94 14.79
N GLU A 44 -6.01 19.63 13.89
CA GLU A 44 -7.37 19.28 13.52
C GLU A 44 -7.46 17.86 12.94
N PHE A 45 -6.49 17.49 12.09
CA PHE A 45 -6.43 16.15 11.53
C PHE A 45 -6.22 15.10 12.64
N LEU A 46 -5.20 15.26 13.47
CA LEU A 46 -4.83 14.29 14.52
C LEU A 46 -5.91 14.11 15.59
N ILE A 47 -6.60 15.19 15.99
CA ILE A 47 -7.76 15.12 16.92
C ILE A 47 -8.87 14.21 16.38
N SER A 48 -9.03 14.16 15.06
CA SER A 48 -10.05 13.33 14.39
C SER A 48 -9.60 11.88 14.13
N ARG A 49 -8.42 11.46 14.59
CA ARG A 49 -7.87 10.10 14.42
C ARG A 49 -8.00 9.26 15.68
N ASP A 50 -7.87 7.94 15.51
CA ASP A 50 -7.87 7.00 16.63
C ASP A 50 -6.56 7.04 17.42
N GLU A 51 -6.56 6.40 18.59
CA GLU A 51 -5.39 6.34 19.48
C GLU A 51 -4.19 5.68 18.81
N GLU A 52 -4.42 4.65 17.99
CA GLU A 52 -3.36 3.93 17.31
C GLU A 52 -2.64 4.80 16.26
N PHE A 53 -3.39 5.59 15.48
CA PHE A 53 -2.80 6.53 14.53
C PHE A 53 -1.95 7.59 15.24
N ASN A 54 -2.48 8.19 16.32
CA ASN A 54 -1.77 9.19 17.11
C ASN A 54 -0.50 8.62 17.78
N ARG A 55 -0.56 7.36 18.24
CA ARG A 55 0.62 6.64 18.75
C ARG A 55 1.68 6.48 17.67
N LEU A 56 1.29 6.04 16.47
CA LEU A 56 2.23 5.85 15.36
C LEU A 56 2.81 7.17 14.85
N ASP A 57 2.02 8.24 14.77
CA ASP A 57 2.50 9.61 14.48
C ASP A 57 3.62 10.02 15.45
N SER A 58 3.37 9.86 16.76
CA SER A 58 4.33 10.21 17.81
C SER A 58 5.61 9.38 17.72
N GLU A 59 5.49 8.09 17.44
CA GLU A 59 6.63 7.18 17.28
C GLU A 59 7.47 7.51 16.03
N ILE A 60 6.83 7.90 14.92
CA ILE A 60 7.52 8.33 13.70
C ILE A 60 8.34 9.61 13.95
N LYS A 61 7.74 10.59 14.62
CA LYS A 61 8.45 11.82 15.02
C LYS A 61 9.63 11.53 15.96
N THR A 62 9.47 10.58 16.88
CA THR A 62 10.54 10.15 17.81
C THR A 62 11.73 9.49 17.08
N ILE A 63 11.51 8.85 15.93
CA ILE A 63 12.58 8.29 15.09
C ILE A 63 13.40 9.39 14.40
N GLY A 64 12.87 10.63 14.33
CA GLY A 64 13.53 11.76 13.67
C GLY A 64 12.91 12.15 12.33
N PHE A 65 11.72 11.66 12.02
CA PHE A 65 10.97 12.10 10.85
C PHE A 65 10.22 13.41 11.15
N GLU A 66 10.29 14.34 10.20
CA GLU A 66 9.60 15.61 10.25
C GLU A 66 8.30 15.55 9.44
N TYR A 67 7.23 16.12 10.01
CA TYR A 67 5.92 16.17 9.40
C TYR A 67 5.91 17.06 8.14
N ILE A 68 5.27 16.58 7.07
CA ILE A 68 5.03 17.34 5.83
C ILE A 68 3.56 17.77 5.74
N GLY A 69 2.63 16.86 6.03
CA GLY A 69 1.21 17.13 5.85
C GLY A 69 0.35 15.89 5.99
N SER A 70 -0.94 16.10 6.24
CA SER A 70 -1.95 15.05 6.31
C SER A 70 -3.02 15.26 5.26
N SER A 71 -3.55 14.16 4.74
CA SER A 71 -4.65 14.16 3.78
C SER A 71 -5.52 12.92 3.92
N TYR A 72 -6.62 12.91 3.19
CA TYR A 72 -7.46 11.74 3.08
C TYR A 72 -7.99 11.57 1.66
N MET A 73 -8.34 10.32 1.34
CA MET A 73 -8.97 9.93 0.09
C MET A 73 -10.21 9.13 0.40
N LYS A 74 -11.37 9.58 -0.10
CA LYS A 74 -12.63 8.87 0.00
C LYS A 74 -12.87 8.05 -1.26
N ASP A 75 -13.11 6.77 -1.06
CA ASP A 75 -13.60 5.83 -2.06
C ASP A 75 -15.00 5.32 -1.66
N THR A 76 -15.65 4.59 -2.56
CA THR A 76 -17.04 4.13 -2.38
C THR A 76 -17.26 3.35 -1.09
N ASN A 77 -16.26 2.59 -0.63
CA ASN A 77 -16.40 1.66 0.50
C ASN A 77 -15.35 1.86 1.61
N ALA A 78 -14.49 2.87 1.48
CA ALA A 78 -13.44 3.13 2.45
C ALA A 78 -12.96 4.58 2.39
N GLU A 79 -12.50 5.08 3.53
CA GLU A 79 -11.74 6.32 3.63
C GLU A 79 -10.31 5.97 4.03
N THR A 80 -9.35 6.42 3.23
CA THR A 80 -7.92 6.29 3.53
C THR A 80 -7.41 7.63 4.04
N ASN A 81 -6.99 7.66 5.30
CA ASN A 81 -6.39 8.80 5.96
C ASN A 81 -4.89 8.57 6.07
N PHE A 82 -4.07 9.59 5.82
CA PHE A 82 -2.63 9.46 6.00
C PHE A 82 -1.95 10.76 6.42
N SER A 83 -0.81 10.61 7.08
CA SER A 83 0.14 11.66 7.37
C SER A 83 1.48 11.30 6.74
N LEU A 84 2.10 12.28 6.07
CA LEU A 84 3.38 12.15 5.37
C LEU A 84 4.48 12.83 6.16
N TYR A 85 5.62 12.16 6.24
CA TYR A 85 6.81 12.62 6.93
C TYR A 85 8.05 12.40 6.08
N THR A 86 9.11 13.15 6.34
CA THR A 86 10.41 13.00 5.69
C THR A 86 11.54 13.02 6.70
N ASN A 87 12.63 12.34 6.38
CA ASN A 87 13.90 12.41 7.08
C ASN A 87 14.95 12.78 6.04
N GLU A 88 15.40 14.04 6.10
CA GLU A 88 16.36 14.61 5.14
C GLU A 88 17.76 14.02 5.29
N THR A 89 18.12 13.57 6.50
CA THR A 89 19.43 12.94 6.75
C THR A 89 19.51 11.59 6.04
N ASP A 90 18.44 10.80 6.15
CA ASP A 90 18.38 9.48 5.54
C ASP A 90 17.82 9.49 4.10
N LEU A 91 17.37 10.65 3.61
CA LEU A 91 16.74 10.84 2.29
C LEU A 91 15.47 9.98 2.08
N THR A 92 14.69 9.76 3.14
CA THR A 92 13.58 8.79 3.16
C THR A 92 12.29 9.42 3.62
N CYS A 93 11.15 8.85 3.24
CA CYS A 93 9.83 9.27 3.74
C CYS A 93 9.14 8.18 4.55
N ALA A 94 8.20 8.61 5.38
CA ALA A 94 7.30 7.72 6.10
C ALA A 94 5.85 8.13 5.86
N LEU A 95 4.96 7.15 5.93
CA LEU A 95 3.52 7.34 5.97
C LEU A 95 2.95 6.65 7.20
N VAL A 96 2.10 7.34 7.95
CA VAL A 96 1.15 6.71 8.86
C VAL A 96 -0.19 6.69 8.14
N VAL A 97 -0.79 5.51 8.00
CA VAL A 97 -2.00 5.31 7.18
C VAL A 97 -3.08 4.63 8.04
N SER A 98 -4.30 5.15 8.00
CA SER A 98 -5.50 4.46 8.48
C SER A 98 -6.52 4.30 7.36
N ILE A 99 -6.98 3.08 7.14
CA ILE A 99 -8.06 2.76 6.20
C ILE A 99 -9.29 2.37 7.01
N ILE A 100 -10.33 3.18 6.92
CA ILE A 100 -11.60 2.99 7.62
C ILE A 100 -12.63 2.47 6.60
N SER A 101 -13.26 1.34 6.90
CA SER A 101 -14.35 0.75 6.11
C SER A 101 -15.50 0.32 7.02
N SER A 102 -16.64 -0.06 6.45
CA SER A 102 -17.77 -0.59 7.23
C SER A 102 -17.47 -1.91 7.98
N VAL A 103 -16.40 -2.61 7.59
CA VAL A 103 -16.06 -3.93 8.13
C VAL A 103 -14.94 -3.84 9.18
N LYS A 104 -13.96 -2.96 8.97
CA LYS A 104 -12.80 -2.80 9.86
C LYS A 104 -12.05 -1.50 9.60
N THR A 105 -11.33 -1.06 10.62
CA THR A 105 -10.27 -0.06 10.54
C THR A 105 -8.91 -0.74 10.57
N ILE A 106 -7.98 -0.31 9.72
CA ILE A 106 -6.59 -0.78 9.74
C ILE A 106 -5.67 0.41 9.73
N THR A 107 -4.81 0.46 10.73
CA THR A 107 -3.78 1.47 10.88
C THR A 107 -2.40 0.81 10.77
N TYR A 108 -1.49 1.42 10.01
CA TYR A 108 -0.16 0.88 9.74
C TYR A 108 0.82 1.98 9.32
N VAL A 109 2.10 1.63 9.22
CA VAL A 109 3.19 2.50 8.81
C VAL A 109 3.83 1.99 7.53
N GLU A 110 4.26 2.92 6.68
CA GLU A 110 5.14 2.66 5.55
C GLU A 110 6.41 3.51 5.64
N PHE A 111 7.55 2.97 5.21
CA PHE A 111 8.80 3.68 4.98
C PHE A 111 9.22 3.50 3.53
N SER A 112 9.56 4.60 2.86
CA SER A 112 9.87 4.59 1.44
C SER A 112 11.14 5.37 1.10
N GLN A 113 11.86 4.86 0.10
CA GLN A 113 12.97 5.53 -0.58
C GLN A 113 12.59 5.68 -2.06
N LEU A 114 12.48 6.92 -2.53
CA LEU A 114 12.38 7.23 -3.96
C LEU A 114 13.78 7.38 -4.56
N TYR A 115 13.97 6.94 -5.79
CA TYR A 115 15.24 7.07 -6.52
C TYR A 115 15.09 7.96 -7.76
N GLU A 116 16.22 8.46 -8.27
CA GLU A 116 16.27 9.37 -9.44
C GLU A 116 15.66 8.77 -10.72
N ASP A 117 15.73 7.45 -10.89
CA ASP A 117 15.09 6.74 -12.01
C ASP A 117 13.57 6.58 -11.84
N GLY A 118 13.03 7.04 -10.71
CA GLY A 118 11.62 6.97 -10.38
C GLY A 118 11.18 5.66 -9.72
N SER A 119 12.11 4.71 -9.51
CA SER A 119 11.85 3.50 -8.74
C SER A 119 11.66 3.80 -7.25
N MET A 120 11.01 2.89 -6.54
CA MET A 120 10.77 3.02 -5.10
C MET A 120 11.01 1.71 -4.36
N LEU A 121 11.70 1.80 -3.23
CA LEU A 121 11.64 0.79 -2.18
C LEU A 121 10.58 1.22 -1.17
N ASN A 122 9.61 0.37 -0.86
CA ASN A 122 8.60 0.60 0.17
C ASN A 122 8.54 -0.58 1.13
N ILE A 123 8.56 -0.31 2.43
CA ILE A 123 8.42 -1.31 3.49
C ILE A 123 7.31 -0.90 4.45
N PHE A 124 6.39 -1.82 4.73
CA PHE A 124 5.19 -1.51 5.50
C PHE A 124 4.71 -2.69 6.34
N ASN A 125 3.95 -2.43 7.39
CA ASN A 125 3.49 -3.45 8.36
C ASN A 125 1.98 -3.70 8.35
N SER A 126 1.29 -3.37 7.24
CA SER A 126 -0.15 -3.63 7.10
C SER A 126 -0.50 -5.11 7.29
N SER A 127 -1.59 -5.35 8.01
CA SER A 127 -2.17 -6.69 8.17
C SER A 127 -2.81 -7.21 6.88
N GLN A 128 -3.12 -6.33 5.92
CA GLN A 128 -3.66 -6.71 4.62
C GLN A 128 -2.59 -6.91 3.56
N VAL A 129 -2.83 -7.87 2.68
CA VAL A 129 -2.06 -8.07 1.45
C VAL A 129 -2.42 -6.96 0.46
N LEU A 130 -1.41 -6.45 -0.26
CA LEU A 130 -1.65 -5.47 -1.32
C LEU A 130 -2.40 -6.13 -2.49
N PRO A 131 -3.52 -5.53 -2.94
CA PRO A 131 -4.27 -6.07 -4.07
C PRO A 131 -3.51 -5.87 -5.39
N PHE A 132 -2.68 -4.83 -5.48
CA PHE A 132 -1.93 -4.48 -6.68
C PHE A 132 -0.89 -5.55 -7.06
N PRO A 133 -0.59 -5.70 -8.37
CA PRO A 133 0.47 -6.58 -8.83
C PRO A 133 1.85 -6.06 -8.41
N ASP A 134 2.83 -6.96 -8.48
CA ASP A 134 4.25 -6.57 -8.37
C ASP A 134 4.64 -5.73 -9.60
N MET A 135 5.37 -4.64 -9.38
CA MET A 135 5.73 -3.67 -10.43
C MET A 135 7.23 -3.42 -10.45
N ASP A 136 7.80 -3.24 -11.64
CA ASP A 136 9.24 -3.00 -11.78
C ASP A 136 9.65 -1.64 -11.16
N LEU A 137 8.72 -0.68 -11.14
CA LEU A 137 8.91 0.63 -10.52
C LEU A 137 8.84 0.60 -8.97
N LYS A 138 8.43 -0.52 -8.35
CA LYS A 138 8.23 -0.60 -6.89
C LYS A 138 8.60 -1.96 -6.30
N ILE A 139 9.61 -1.97 -5.46
CA ILE A 139 9.86 -3.09 -4.54
C ILE A 139 9.10 -2.81 -3.25
N ALA A 140 8.03 -3.59 -3.01
CA ALA A 140 7.19 -3.47 -1.82
C ALA A 140 7.35 -4.69 -0.92
N LEU A 141 7.78 -4.51 0.33
CA LEU A 141 8.00 -5.60 1.29
C LEU A 141 7.11 -5.41 2.53
N ARG A 142 6.35 -6.45 2.87
CA ARG A 142 5.37 -6.42 3.96
C ARG A 142 5.83 -7.23 5.16
N TYR A 143 5.86 -6.61 6.34
CA TYR A 143 6.23 -7.24 7.60
C TYR A 143 5.10 -7.07 8.65
N PRO A 144 3.99 -7.83 8.52
CA PRO A 144 2.80 -7.62 9.35
C PRO A 144 3.03 -7.92 10.84
N ASP A 145 4.05 -8.69 11.17
CA ASP A 145 4.34 -9.11 12.54
C ASP A 145 5.22 -8.08 13.29
N ILE A 146 5.79 -7.09 12.59
CA ILE A 146 6.57 -5.99 13.19
C ILE A 146 5.64 -4.82 13.50
N LYS A 147 5.34 -4.61 14.79
CA LYS A 147 4.41 -3.54 15.22
C LYS A 147 5.09 -2.24 15.58
N SER A 148 6.36 -2.29 16.00
CA SER A 148 7.13 -1.09 16.32
C SER A 148 7.61 -0.39 15.03
N PRO A 149 7.29 0.90 14.82
CA PRO A 149 7.83 1.71 13.73
C PRO A 149 9.35 1.76 13.75
N LYS A 150 9.97 1.79 14.93
CA LYS A 150 11.43 1.81 15.07
C LYS A 150 12.06 0.52 14.57
N GLU A 151 11.50 -0.64 14.92
CA GLU A 151 11.96 -1.93 14.41
C GLU A 151 11.76 -2.05 12.89
N LEU A 152 10.60 -1.60 12.39
CA LEU A 152 10.32 -1.59 10.96
C LEU A 152 11.28 -0.66 10.20
N TYR A 153 11.60 0.50 10.77
CA TYR A 153 12.58 1.43 10.22
C TYR A 153 13.99 0.82 10.17
N ASN A 154 14.40 0.11 11.22
CA ASN A 154 15.68 -0.61 11.22
C ASN A 154 15.75 -1.67 10.11
N VAL A 155 14.65 -2.41 9.88
CA VAL A 155 14.55 -3.35 8.76
C VAL A 155 14.66 -2.61 7.42
N PHE A 156 13.98 -1.47 7.29
CA PHE A 156 14.04 -0.62 6.12
C PHE A 156 15.46 -0.12 5.83
N VAL A 157 16.15 0.46 6.81
CA VAL A 157 17.54 0.95 6.64
C VAL A 157 18.47 -0.19 6.21
N ARG A 158 18.36 -1.37 6.83
CA ARG A 158 19.15 -2.55 6.45
C ARG A 158 18.91 -2.96 5.01
N ILE A 159 17.65 -3.02 4.57
CA ILE A 159 17.31 -3.39 3.20
C ILE A 159 17.78 -2.31 2.22
N LYS A 160 17.51 -1.04 2.52
CA LYS A 160 17.93 0.12 1.73
C LYS A 160 19.43 0.10 1.46
N ASN A 161 20.24 -0.13 2.49
CA ASN A 161 21.70 -0.05 2.38
C ASN A 161 22.34 -1.26 1.68
N ASN A 162 21.64 -2.40 1.62
CA ASN A 162 22.19 -3.61 1.01
C ASN A 162 21.52 -4.00 -0.32
N LEU A 163 20.41 -3.34 -0.67
CA LEU A 163 19.79 -3.53 -1.98
C LEU A 163 20.69 -2.90 -3.04
N LYS A 164 21.15 -3.72 -3.99
CA LYS A 164 21.91 -3.21 -5.14
C LYS A 164 20.96 -2.36 -5.99
N ASN A 165 21.13 -1.05 -5.93
CA ASN A 165 20.48 -0.09 -6.82
C ASN A 165 21.56 0.79 -7.48
N THR A 166 21.43 1.00 -8.79
CA THR A 166 22.31 1.90 -9.55
C THR A 166 21.83 3.35 -9.51
N ALA A 167 20.56 3.60 -9.20
CA ALA A 167 19.98 4.93 -9.08
C ALA A 167 20.25 5.54 -7.71
N ARG A 168 20.44 6.86 -7.67
CA ARG A 168 20.71 7.59 -6.42
C ARG A 168 19.41 7.80 -5.62
N PRO A 169 19.47 7.72 -4.28
CA PRO A 169 18.34 8.06 -3.43
C PRO A 169 18.01 9.55 -3.53
N MET A 170 16.72 9.86 -3.54
CA MET A 170 16.20 11.23 -3.54
C MET A 170 15.45 11.51 -2.24
N ALA A 171 15.71 12.66 -1.63
CA ALA A 171 14.88 13.16 -0.54
C ALA A 171 13.48 13.53 -1.03
N TYR A 172 12.50 13.41 -0.13
CA TYR A 172 11.20 14.04 -0.30
C TYR A 172 11.34 15.52 0.04
N ASP A 173 11.14 16.36 -0.98
CA ASP A 173 11.18 17.82 -0.84
C ASP A 173 9.92 18.31 -0.11
N LYS A 174 10.08 18.77 1.14
CA LYS A 174 8.99 19.30 1.97
C LYS A 174 8.22 20.42 1.26
N SER A 175 8.91 21.25 0.46
CA SER A 175 8.29 22.37 -0.26
C SER A 175 7.30 21.93 -1.34
N LYS A 176 7.39 20.66 -1.78
CA LYS A 176 6.50 20.07 -2.78
C LYS A 176 5.30 19.34 -2.15
N GLY A 177 5.21 19.29 -0.82
CA GLY A 177 4.10 18.64 -0.11
C GLY A 177 3.86 17.21 -0.60
N PHE A 178 2.65 16.94 -1.10
CA PHE A 178 2.24 15.61 -1.58
C PHE A 178 2.67 15.27 -3.01
N LYS A 179 3.27 16.20 -3.75
CA LYS A 179 3.51 16.04 -5.19
C LYS A 179 4.28 14.76 -5.55
N HIS A 180 5.25 14.37 -4.73
CA HIS A 180 6.01 13.13 -4.93
C HIS A 180 5.13 11.87 -4.85
N ILE A 181 4.17 11.83 -3.92
CA ILE A 181 3.20 10.72 -3.80
C ILE A 181 2.23 10.77 -4.98
N GLU A 182 1.71 11.94 -5.32
CA GLU A 182 0.80 12.11 -6.46
C GLU A 182 1.42 11.63 -7.78
N ASP A 183 2.68 12.00 -8.03
CA ASP A 183 3.43 11.59 -9.23
C ASP A 183 3.74 10.10 -9.23
N PHE A 184 4.02 9.52 -8.05
CA PHE A 184 4.21 8.09 -7.94
C PHE A 184 2.91 7.33 -8.20
N MET A 185 1.79 7.75 -7.60
CA MET A 185 0.47 7.15 -7.84
C MET A 185 0.03 7.28 -9.30
N ALA A 186 0.34 8.39 -9.96
CA ALA A 186 0.06 8.57 -11.38
C ALA A 186 0.81 7.55 -12.25
N ARG A 187 2.09 7.31 -11.95
CA ARG A 187 2.92 6.31 -12.64
C ARG A 187 2.46 4.88 -12.35
N GLU A 188 2.13 4.56 -11.10
CA GLU A 188 1.56 3.28 -10.72
C GLU A 188 0.25 3.01 -11.48
N SER A 189 -0.61 4.02 -11.59
CA SER A 189 -1.84 3.92 -12.38
C SER A 189 -1.57 3.69 -13.87
N ASP A 190 -0.57 4.37 -14.45
CA ASP A 190 -0.20 4.19 -15.85
C ASP A 190 0.40 2.79 -16.12
N ASP A 191 1.13 2.22 -15.16
CA ASP A 191 1.62 0.84 -15.22
C ASP A 191 0.46 -0.18 -15.18
N LEU A 192 -0.57 0.07 -14.35
CA LEU A 192 -1.79 -0.75 -14.33
C LEU A 192 -2.51 -0.76 -15.69
N VAL A 193 -2.52 0.35 -16.42
CA VAL A 193 -3.06 0.41 -17.79
C VAL A 193 -2.22 -0.45 -18.73
N LYS A 194 -0.88 -0.29 -18.72
CA LYS A 194 0.03 -1.09 -19.57
C LYS A 194 -0.13 -2.59 -19.34
N ARG A 195 -0.40 -3.00 -18.10
CA ARG A 195 -0.63 -4.40 -17.71
C ARG A 195 -2.06 -4.90 -17.98
N GLY A 196 -2.95 -4.03 -18.45
CA GLY A 196 -4.33 -4.34 -18.78
C GLY A 196 -5.25 -4.49 -17.57
N TYR A 197 -4.92 -3.90 -16.43
CA TYR A 197 -5.78 -3.86 -15.24
C TYR A 197 -6.85 -2.77 -15.34
N CYS A 198 -6.50 -1.63 -15.94
CA CYS A 198 -7.36 -0.48 -16.09
C CYS A 198 -7.53 -0.10 -17.56
N TYR A 199 -8.66 0.52 -17.86
CA TYR A 199 -8.82 1.30 -19.09
C TYR A 199 -8.00 2.60 -19.01
N ASN A 200 -7.63 3.16 -20.16
CA ASN A 200 -6.76 4.33 -20.20
C ASN A 200 -7.52 5.61 -19.77
N GLU A 201 -8.82 5.66 -20.08
CA GLU A 201 -9.71 6.79 -19.83
C GLU A 201 -9.79 7.14 -18.35
N ILE A 202 -9.62 8.43 -18.06
CA ILE A 202 -9.72 9.01 -16.73
C ILE A 202 -11.01 9.82 -16.67
N ASP A 203 -11.83 9.57 -15.65
CA ASP A 203 -13.07 10.32 -15.44
C ASP A 203 -12.82 11.70 -14.78
N SER A 204 -13.90 12.46 -14.58
CA SER A 204 -13.85 13.79 -13.94
C SER A 204 -13.28 13.78 -12.53
N ASP A 205 -13.32 12.64 -11.85
CA ASP A 205 -12.82 12.47 -10.48
C ASP A 205 -11.36 12.00 -10.46
N GLY A 206 -10.71 11.95 -11.63
CA GLY A 206 -9.32 11.51 -11.75
C GLY A 206 -9.15 9.99 -11.59
N LYS A 207 -10.20 9.19 -11.80
CA LYS A 207 -10.18 7.73 -11.61
C LYS A 207 -10.31 6.97 -12.93
N ARG A 208 -9.80 5.73 -12.94
CA ARG A 208 -9.87 4.78 -14.04
C ARG A 208 -10.79 3.62 -13.71
N SER A 209 -11.56 3.20 -14.72
CA SER A 209 -12.37 1.99 -14.63
C SER A 209 -11.51 0.74 -14.80
N LEU A 210 -11.87 -0.33 -14.08
CA LEU A 210 -11.21 -1.62 -14.21
C LEU A 210 -11.61 -2.34 -15.51
N THR A 211 -10.65 -3.03 -16.13
CA THR A 211 -10.95 -4.04 -17.13
C THR A 211 -11.52 -5.28 -16.44
N LEU A 212 -12.09 -6.23 -17.20
CA LEU A 212 -12.50 -7.51 -16.62
C LEU A 212 -11.32 -8.28 -16.03
N LYS A 213 -10.16 -8.26 -16.72
CA LYS A 213 -8.90 -8.84 -16.23
C LYS A 213 -8.49 -8.22 -14.90
N GLY A 214 -8.45 -6.88 -14.83
CA GLY A 214 -8.07 -6.16 -13.62
C GLY A 214 -9.00 -6.48 -12.45
N ALA A 215 -10.31 -6.41 -12.68
CA ALA A 215 -11.29 -6.74 -11.65
C ALA A 215 -11.13 -8.18 -11.13
N TYR A 216 -10.89 -9.15 -12.01
CA TYR A 216 -10.67 -10.54 -11.62
C TYR A 216 -9.39 -10.71 -10.79
N LEU A 217 -8.27 -10.17 -11.28
CA LEU A 217 -6.97 -10.33 -10.63
C LEU A 217 -6.89 -9.61 -9.28
N LEU A 218 -7.45 -8.39 -9.18
CA LEU A 218 -7.51 -7.66 -7.91
C LEU A 218 -8.43 -8.38 -6.92
N THR A 219 -9.62 -8.79 -7.35
CA THR A 219 -10.57 -9.51 -6.48
C THR A 219 -9.96 -10.78 -5.95
N TRP A 220 -9.38 -11.62 -6.82
CA TRP A 220 -8.73 -12.87 -6.43
C TRP A 220 -7.61 -12.65 -5.40
N ARG A 221 -6.82 -11.58 -5.54
CA ARG A 221 -5.76 -11.23 -4.58
C ARG A 221 -6.32 -10.74 -3.24
N SER A 222 -7.53 -10.20 -3.22
CA SER A 222 -8.18 -9.67 -2.01
C SER A 222 -9.03 -10.68 -1.24
N ILE A 223 -9.58 -11.71 -1.91
CA ILE A 223 -10.49 -12.68 -1.28
C ILE A 223 -9.91 -14.09 -1.16
N PHE A 224 -10.52 -14.92 -0.32
CA PHE A 224 -10.14 -16.33 -0.21
C PHE A 224 -10.47 -17.08 -1.51
N PRO A 225 -9.58 -17.98 -2.00
CA PRO A 225 -8.31 -18.40 -1.40
C PRO A 225 -7.09 -17.57 -1.80
N GLY A 226 -7.19 -16.71 -2.81
CA GLY A 226 -6.04 -16.02 -3.39
C GLY A 226 -5.31 -15.11 -2.39
N SER A 227 -6.02 -14.44 -1.48
CA SER A 227 -5.40 -13.62 -0.42
C SER A 227 -4.50 -14.41 0.52
N ARG A 228 -4.87 -15.66 0.86
CA ARG A 228 -4.05 -16.55 1.71
C ARG A 228 -2.82 -17.07 0.99
N ILE A 229 -2.97 -17.44 -0.28
CA ILE A 229 -1.83 -17.85 -1.12
C ILE A 229 -0.84 -16.68 -1.23
N ARG A 230 -1.35 -15.47 -1.48
CA ARG A 230 -0.51 -14.29 -1.63
C ARG A 230 0.16 -13.88 -0.32
N GLU A 231 -0.54 -13.99 0.81
CA GLU A 231 0.04 -13.78 2.13
C GLU A 231 1.28 -14.67 2.36
N LEU A 232 1.20 -15.95 2.01
CA LEU A 232 2.32 -16.89 2.15
C LEU A 232 3.49 -16.53 1.21
N ILE A 233 3.20 -16.16 -0.04
CA ILE A 233 4.20 -15.74 -1.02
C ILE A 233 4.93 -14.48 -0.53
N ASP A 234 4.18 -13.45 -0.11
CA ASP A 234 4.73 -12.18 0.36
C ASP A 234 5.62 -12.38 1.60
N ARG A 235 5.13 -13.15 2.59
CA ARG A 235 5.90 -13.47 3.81
C ARG A 235 7.20 -14.21 3.48
N SER A 236 7.14 -15.19 2.58
CA SER A 236 8.31 -15.95 2.15
C SER A 236 9.33 -15.07 1.41
N TYR A 237 8.85 -14.23 0.48
CA TYR A 237 9.70 -13.33 -0.29
C TYR A 237 10.41 -12.30 0.60
N ALA A 238 9.66 -11.62 1.48
CA ALA A 238 10.20 -10.64 2.43
C ALA A 238 11.20 -11.26 3.41
N SER A 239 10.91 -12.47 3.91
CA SER A 239 11.83 -13.21 4.79
C SER A 239 13.11 -13.61 4.07
N ARG A 240 13.01 -14.03 2.80
CA ARG A 240 14.16 -14.44 1.99
C ARG A 240 15.09 -13.25 1.72
N ILE A 241 14.54 -12.08 1.39
CA ILE A 241 15.34 -10.87 1.21
C ILE A 241 16.09 -10.55 2.50
N LEU A 242 15.39 -10.47 3.63
CA LEU A 242 16.02 -10.15 4.91
C LEU A 242 17.12 -11.18 5.28
N LYS A 243 16.86 -12.48 5.10
CA LYS A 243 17.85 -13.54 5.38
C LYS A 243 19.06 -13.51 4.45
N ASN A 244 18.87 -13.23 3.17
CA ASN A 244 19.97 -13.16 2.22
C ASN A 244 20.89 -11.98 2.52
N LEU A 245 20.34 -10.86 2.99
CA LEU A 245 21.12 -9.72 3.46
C LEU A 245 21.91 -10.07 4.73
N LEU A 246 21.33 -10.82 5.68
CA LEU A 246 22.02 -11.28 6.90
C LEU A 246 23.12 -12.32 6.67
N ARG A 247 23.20 -12.94 5.48
CA ARG A 247 24.23 -13.92 5.12
C ARG A 247 25.38 -13.34 4.30
N GLY A 248 25.27 -12.07 3.91
CA GLY A 248 26.30 -11.33 3.18
C GLY A 248 27.20 -10.48 4.07
N GLU A 249 26.96 -10.47 5.38
CA GLU A 249 27.89 -10.02 6.43
C GLU A 249 28.84 -11.17 6.82
#